data_AF-A0A9D7M333-F1
#
_entry.id   AF-A0A9D7M333-F1
#
_cell.length_a   1.000
_cell.length_b   1.000
_cell.length_c   1.000
_cell.angle_alpha   90.00
_cell.angle_beta   90.00
_cell.angle_gamma   90.00
#
_symmetry.space_group_name_H-M   'P 1'
#
loop_
_entity.id
_entity.type
_entity.pdbx_description
1 polymer ?
#
loop_
_entity_poly.entity_id
_entity_poly.type
_entity_poly.pdbx_seq_one_letter_code
_entity_poly.pdbx_strand_id
1 'polypeptide(L)'
;MGIFVGITIEGKLALGKQVVRIITNQDTTSLVAAMSEANMGVTILDGNGAKGPVKVIFTTLKRRDVQLADQLINKHTPNAFYTIEDIRNSNQGVFREKQESKFSFLKMLLPGGSAA
;
A
#
# COMPACT_ATOMS: atom_id res chain seq x y z
N MET A 1 29.04 14.61 0.53
CA MET A 1 28.67 13.18 0.64
C MET A 1 27.48 12.90 1.55
N GLY A 2 27.33 13.59 2.70
CA GLY A 2 26.19 13.36 3.62
C GLY A 2 24.80 13.63 3.03
N ILE A 3 24.64 14.67 2.21
CA ILE A 3 23.34 15.02 1.57
C ILE A 3 22.90 13.94 0.59
N PHE A 4 23.81 13.42 -0.23
CA PHE A 4 23.49 12.37 -1.21
C PHE A 4 23.08 11.06 -0.54
N VAL A 5 23.77 10.69 0.54
CA VAL A 5 23.41 9.53 1.37
C VAL A 5 22.06 9.75 2.06
N GLY A 6 21.80 10.96 2.59
CA GLY A 6 20.52 11.34 3.16
C GLY A 6 19.36 11.21 2.18
N ILE A 7 19.48 11.81 0.99
CA ILE A 7 18.47 11.73 -0.08
C ILE A 7 18.24 10.27 -0.52
N THR A 8 19.30 9.47 -0.60
CA THR A 8 19.18 8.05 -0.97
C THR A 8 18.48 7.23 0.11
N ILE A 9 18.74 7.51 1.39
CA ILE A 9 18.08 6.85 2.53
C ILE A 9 16.60 7.27 2.60
N GLU A 10 16.29 8.55 2.47
CA GLU A 10 14.91 9.07 2.42
C GLU A 10 14.12 8.46 1.25
N GLY A 11 14.73 8.38 0.07
CA GLY A 11 14.12 7.75 -1.11
C GLY A 11 13.83 6.25 -0.91
N LYS A 12 14.74 5.51 -0.27
CA LYS A 12 14.53 4.09 0.05
C LYS A 12 13.46 3.89 1.12
N LEU A 13 13.41 4.76 2.14
CA LEU A 13 12.36 4.74 3.16
C LEU A 13 10.98 5.04 2.55
N ALA A 14 10.89 5.96 1.59
CA ALA A 14 9.63 6.29 0.89
C ALA A 14 9.08 5.12 0.05
N LEU A 15 9.92 4.14 -0.34
CA LEU A 15 9.53 2.95 -1.11
C LEU A 15 9.12 1.75 -0.24
N GLY A 16 9.21 1.85 1.09
CA GLY A 16 8.92 0.76 2.02
C GLY A 16 7.51 0.17 1.87
N LYS A 17 7.34 -1.08 2.31
CA LYS A 17 6.03 -1.75 2.38
C LYS A 17 5.43 -1.54 3.76
N GLN A 18 4.10 -1.47 3.84
CA GLN A 18 3.35 -1.34 5.08
C GLN A 18 2.18 -2.33 5.10
N VAL A 19 1.83 -2.78 6.30
CA VAL A 19 0.60 -3.51 6.55
C VAL A 19 -0.40 -2.54 7.15
N VAL A 20 -1.60 -2.50 6.59
CA VAL A 20 -2.75 -1.88 7.23
C VAL A 20 -3.60 -3.01 7.83
N ARG A 21 -3.86 -2.94 9.14
CA ARG A 21 -4.77 -3.83 9.84
C ARG A 21 -6.02 -3.06 10.21
N ILE A 22 -7.18 -3.52 9.77
CA ILE A 22 -8.47 -2.90 10.03
C ILE A 22 -9.28 -3.87 10.88
N ILE A 23 -9.91 -3.38 11.94
CA ILE A 23 -10.76 -4.17 12.83
C ILE A 23 -12.14 -3.53 12.85
N THR A 24 -13.16 -4.28 12.45
CA THR A 24 -14.53 -3.76 12.36
C THR A 24 -15.57 -4.85 12.63
N ASN A 25 -16.69 -4.47 13.21
CA ASN A 25 -17.91 -5.28 13.31
C ASN A 25 -18.95 -4.91 12.25
N GLN A 26 -18.63 -4.00 11.33
CA GLN A 26 -19.48 -3.56 10.23
C GLN A 26 -19.35 -4.53 9.03
N ASP A 27 -20.27 -4.43 8.06
CA ASP A 27 -20.14 -5.16 6.80
C ASP A 27 -18.90 -4.71 6.02
N THR A 28 -18.05 -5.67 5.67
CA THR A 28 -16.77 -5.44 5.01
C THR A 28 -16.85 -5.56 3.49
N THR A 29 -17.98 -6.01 2.94
CA THR A 29 -18.11 -6.39 1.53
C THR A 29 -17.71 -5.26 0.59
N SER A 30 -18.21 -4.05 0.83
CA SER A 30 -17.93 -2.89 -0.03
C SER A 30 -16.47 -2.43 0.05
N LEU A 31 -15.86 -2.46 1.24
CA LEU A 31 -14.46 -2.11 1.44
C LEU A 31 -13.53 -3.10 0.74
N VAL A 32 -13.81 -4.40 0.87
CA VAL A 32 -13.02 -5.47 0.25
C VAL A 32 -13.06 -5.38 -1.27
N ALA A 33 -14.25 -5.16 -1.85
CA ALA A 33 -14.40 -4.95 -3.28
C ALA A 33 -13.58 -3.75 -3.77
N ALA A 34 -13.71 -2.60 -3.09
CA ALA A 34 -12.99 -1.38 -3.46
C ALA A 34 -11.46 -1.53 -3.34
N MET A 35 -10.97 -2.21 -2.30
CA MET A 35 -9.55 -2.52 -2.15
C MET A 35 -9.05 -3.47 -3.26
N SER A 36 -9.85 -4.48 -3.60
CA SER A 36 -9.52 -5.41 -4.69
C SER A 36 -9.46 -4.70 -6.06
N GLU A 37 -10.43 -3.83 -6.36
CA GLU A 37 -10.42 -2.99 -7.58
C GLU A 37 -9.21 -2.05 -7.64
N ALA A 38 -8.75 -1.58 -6.49
CA ALA A 38 -7.52 -0.79 -6.37
C ALA A 38 -6.22 -1.63 -6.47
N ASN A 39 -6.32 -2.93 -6.76
CA ASN A 39 -5.22 -3.90 -6.79
C ASN A 39 -4.46 -4.01 -5.45
N MET A 40 -5.19 -3.89 -4.33
CA MET A 40 -4.66 -4.14 -3.00
C MET A 40 -5.03 -5.57 -2.57
N GLY A 41 -4.03 -6.38 -2.21
CA GLY A 41 -4.27 -7.69 -1.64
C GLY A 41 -4.94 -7.57 -0.27
N VAL A 42 -5.99 -8.36 -0.05
CA VAL A 42 -6.77 -8.37 1.19
C VAL A 42 -6.81 -9.77 1.77
N THR A 43 -6.60 -9.91 3.07
CA THR A 43 -6.82 -11.14 3.83
C THR A 43 -7.78 -10.83 4.99
N ILE A 44 -8.78 -11.68 5.19
CA ILE A 44 -9.83 -11.47 6.19
C ILE A 44 -9.80 -12.63 7.17
N LEU A 45 -9.80 -12.32 8.47
CA LEU A 45 -9.95 -13.27 9.56
C LEU A 45 -11.21 -12.95 10.36
N ASP A 46 -11.88 -13.99 10.84
CA ASP A 46 -12.91 -13.89 11.86
C ASP A 46 -12.29 -13.83 13.26
N GLY A 47 -12.84 -12.96 14.12
CA GLY A 47 -12.35 -12.79 15.49
C GLY A 47 -13.44 -12.36 16.46
N ASN A 48 -13.07 -12.27 17.75
CA ASN A 48 -13.92 -11.76 18.81
C ASN A 48 -13.23 -10.58 19.51
N GLY A 49 -13.90 -9.43 19.51
CA GLY A 49 -13.51 -8.26 20.28
C GLY A 49 -14.30 -8.16 21.60
N ALA A 50 -14.00 -7.14 22.39
CA ALA A 50 -14.66 -6.91 23.68
C ALA A 50 -16.20 -6.74 23.58
N LYS A 51 -16.70 -6.36 22.41
CA LYS A 51 -18.13 -6.12 22.13
C LYS A 51 -18.76 -7.21 21.26
N GLY A 52 -18.08 -8.34 21.05
CA GLY A 52 -18.57 -9.46 20.24
C GLY A 52 -17.79 -9.68 18.93
N PRO A 53 -18.40 -10.36 17.94
CA PRO A 53 -17.73 -10.75 16.71
C PRO A 53 -17.21 -9.55 15.89
N VAL A 54 -16.04 -9.73 15.30
CA VAL A 54 -15.39 -8.74 14.43
C VAL A 54 -14.72 -9.43 13.24
N LYS A 55 -14.50 -8.68 12.17
CA LYS A 55 -13.57 -9.02 11.09
C LYS A 55 -12.25 -8.28 11.32
N VAL A 56 -11.15 -8.99 11.11
CA VAL A 56 -9.80 -8.41 11.03
C VAL A 56 -9.33 -8.50 9.60
N ILE A 57 -9.10 -7.36 8.98
CA ILE A 57 -8.68 -7.25 7.59
C ILE A 57 -7.22 -6.82 7.56
N PHE A 58 -6.40 -7.56 6.81
CA PHE A 58 -5.03 -7.20 6.51
C PHE A 58 -4.91 -6.80 5.05
N THR A 59 -4.23 -5.70 4.79
CA THR A 59 -3.73 -5.38 3.45
C THR A 59 -2.27 -4.98 3.50
N THR A 60 -1.48 -5.50 2.57
CA THR A 60 -0.07 -5.16 2.43
C THR A 60 0.11 -4.30 1.19
N LEU A 61 0.64 -3.10 1.36
CA LEU A 61 0.73 -2.09 0.32
C LEU A 61 2.06 -1.33 0.38
N LYS A 62 2.35 -0.52 -0.64
CA LYS A 62 3.50 0.39 -0.63
C LYS A 62 3.15 1.59 0.24
N ARG A 63 4.13 2.15 0.97
CA ARG A 63 3.93 3.31 1.85
C ARG A 63 3.21 4.48 1.17
N ARG A 64 3.54 4.74 -0.11
CA ARG A 64 2.87 5.76 -0.94
C ARG A 64 1.38 5.53 -1.20
N ASP A 65 0.91 4.29 -1.08
CA ASP A 65 -0.47 3.89 -1.35
C ASP A 65 -1.33 3.91 -0.05
N VAL A 66 -0.76 4.23 1.11
CA VAL A 66 -1.50 4.34 2.39
C VAL A 66 -2.61 5.37 2.32
N GLN A 67 -2.36 6.55 1.73
CA GLN A 67 -3.39 7.58 1.62
C GLN A 67 -4.61 7.10 0.84
N LEU A 68 -4.40 6.28 -0.20
CA LEU A 68 -5.52 5.68 -0.93
C LEU A 68 -6.28 4.68 -0.06
N ALA A 69 -5.57 3.84 0.71
CA ALA A 69 -6.21 2.92 1.65
C ALA A 69 -7.03 3.65 2.72
N ASP A 70 -6.49 4.72 3.32
CA ASP A 70 -7.21 5.56 4.30
C ASP A 70 -8.49 6.17 3.69
N GLN A 71 -8.42 6.69 2.47
CA GLN A 71 -9.60 7.21 1.76
C GLN A 71 -10.68 6.14 1.55
N LEU A 72 -10.28 4.93 1.14
CA LEU A 72 -11.20 3.81 0.96
C LEU A 72 -11.83 3.36 2.29
N ILE A 73 -11.03 3.25 3.35
CA ILE A 73 -11.50 2.90 4.69
C ILE A 73 -12.53 3.93 5.17
N ASN A 74 -12.21 5.21 5.12
CA ASN A 74 -13.11 6.27 5.58
C ASN A 74 -14.42 6.34 4.78
N LYS A 75 -14.37 6.02 3.48
CA LYS A 75 -15.55 5.99 2.60
C LYS A 75 -16.47 4.79 2.87
N HIS A 76 -15.90 3.61 3.04
CA HIS A 76 -16.65 2.35 3.07
C HIS A 76 -16.91 1.81 4.47
N THR A 77 -16.11 2.21 5.45
CA THR A 77 -16.24 1.80 6.86
C THR A 77 -15.88 2.98 7.75
N PRO A 78 -16.73 4.03 7.78
CA PRO A 78 -16.47 5.22 8.57
C PRO A 78 -16.29 4.85 10.05
N ASN A 79 -15.35 5.53 10.72
CA ASN A 79 -14.97 5.29 12.11
C ASN A 79 -14.37 3.89 12.37
N ALA A 80 -13.89 3.19 11.35
CA ALA A 80 -13.14 1.95 11.54
C ALA A 80 -11.86 2.20 12.34
N PHE A 81 -11.58 1.31 13.29
CA PHE A 81 -10.28 1.27 13.94
C PHE A 81 -9.28 0.55 13.03
N TYR A 82 -8.16 1.19 12.72
CA TYR A 82 -7.09 0.56 11.95
C TYR A 82 -5.70 1.02 12.40
N THR A 83 -4.69 0.18 12.12
CA THR A 83 -3.28 0.46 12.39
C THR A 83 -2.46 0.32 11.12
N ILE A 84 -1.37 1.10 11.01
CA ILE A 84 -0.41 1.02 9.90
C ILE A 84 0.94 0.61 10.51
N GLU A 85 1.52 -0.47 10.00
CA GLU A 85 2.77 -1.05 10.48
C GLU A 85 3.80 -1.14 9.36
N ASP A 86 5.05 -0.80 9.68
CA ASP A 86 6.16 -0.91 8.73
C ASP A 86 6.65 -2.34 8.57
N ILE A 87 6.75 -2.80 7.32
CA ILE A 87 7.34 -4.10 7.01
C ILE A 87 8.84 -3.94 6.84
N ARG A 88 9.61 -4.61 7.70
CA ARG A 88 11.08 -4.63 7.62
C ARG A 88 11.58 -5.58 6.52
N ASN A 89 11.04 -6.81 6.46
CA ASN A 89 11.35 -7.81 5.43
C ASN A 89 10.06 -8.48 4.92
N SER A 90 9.98 -8.76 3.61
CA SER A 90 8.89 -9.54 3.00
C SER A 90 9.43 -10.43 1.89
N ASN A 91 9.05 -11.72 1.84
CA ASN A 91 9.54 -12.62 0.80
C ASN A 91 8.71 -12.54 -0.49
N GLN A 92 7.38 -12.36 -0.43
CA GLN A 92 6.45 -12.29 -1.60
C GLN A 92 5.15 -11.51 -1.26
N GLY A 93 4.32 -11.17 -2.26
CA GLY A 93 2.98 -10.57 -2.10
C GLY A 93 2.40 -9.98 -3.40
N VAL A 94 1.09 -9.70 -3.42
CA VAL A 94 0.39 -9.02 -4.53
C VAL A 94 0.50 -7.51 -4.32
N PHE A 95 1.19 -6.82 -5.22
CA PHE A 95 1.44 -5.38 -5.11
C PHE A 95 1.00 -4.67 -6.38
N ARG A 96 0.48 -3.45 -6.22
CA ARG A 96 0.13 -2.55 -7.32
C ARG A 96 1.34 -2.30 -8.23
N GLU A 97 1.29 -2.78 -9.47
CA GLU A 97 2.32 -2.51 -10.48
C GLU A 97 2.29 -1.04 -10.89
N LYS A 98 3.46 -0.50 -11.23
CA LYS A 98 3.64 0.91 -11.60
C LYS A 98 3.13 1.06 -13.04
N GLN A 99 2.17 1.94 -13.31
CA GLN A 99 1.94 2.37 -14.69
C GLN A 99 3.24 2.99 -15.20
N GLU A 100 3.83 2.40 -16.24
CA GLU A 100 5.01 2.95 -16.88
C GLU A 100 4.66 4.35 -17.41
N SER A 101 5.41 5.35 -16.93
CA SER A 101 5.28 6.70 -17.44
C SER A 101 5.74 6.73 -18.90
N LYS A 102 4.96 7.36 -19.78
CA LYS A 102 5.29 7.62 -21.20
C LYS A 102 6.69 8.25 -21.42
N PHE A 103 7.29 8.80 -20.36
CA PHE A 103 8.66 9.32 -20.35
C PHE A 103 9.75 8.24 -20.55
N SER A 104 9.52 6.98 -20.15
CA SER A 104 10.49 5.90 -20.36
C SER A 104 10.66 5.58 -21.86
N PHE A 105 9.52 5.52 -22.57
CA PHE A 105 9.46 5.29 -24.01
C PHE A 105 10.13 6.42 -24.80
N LEU A 106 9.94 7.68 -24.39
CA LEU A 106 10.58 8.83 -25.05
C LEU A 106 12.10 8.81 -24.91
N LYS A 107 12.64 8.29 -23.80
CA LYS A 107 14.08 8.13 -23.58
C LYS A 107 14.69 7.00 -24.40
N MET A 108 13.88 6.00 -24.77
CA MET A 108 14.27 4.88 -25.62
C MET A 108 14.29 5.23 -27.12
N LEU A 109 13.53 6.26 -27.53
CA LEU A 109 13.46 6.71 -28.93
C LEU A 109 14.52 7.76 -29.31
N LEU A 110 15.35 8.25 -28.39
CA LEU A 110 16.43 9.18 -28.74
C LEU A 110 17.69 8.40 -29.17
N PRO A 111 18.11 8.50 -30.44
CA PRO A 111 19.38 7.94 -30.86
C PRO A 111 20.52 8.85 -30.38
N GLY A 112 21.43 8.31 -29.58
CA GLY A 112 22.74 8.90 -29.35
C GLY A 112 22.93 9.58 -27.99
N GLY A 113 23.72 8.92 -27.15
CA GLY A 113 24.27 9.48 -25.92
C GLY A 113 25.45 8.65 -25.41
N SER A 114 26.37 8.29 -26.30
CA SER A 114 27.71 7.82 -25.93
C SER A 114 28.55 9.04 -25.55
N ALA A 115 29.06 9.08 -24.32
CA ALA A 115 30.38 9.60 -23.99
C ALA A 115 30.69 9.38 -22.49
N ALA A 116 31.83 8.73 -22.25
CA ALA A 116 32.59 8.53 -21.00
C ALA A 116 32.06 7.50 -19.99
#